data_AF-A0AAU0TTR9-F1
#
_entry.id   AF-A0AAU0TTR9-F1
#
_cell.length_a   1.000
_cell.length_b   1.000
_cell.length_c   1.000
_cell.angle_alpha   90.00
_cell.angle_beta   90.00
_cell.angle_gamma   90.00
#
_symmetry.space_group_name_H-M   'P 1'
#
loop_
_entity.id
_entity.type
_entity.pdbx_description
1 polymer ?
#
loop_
_entity_poly.entity_id
_entity_poly.type
_entity_poly.pdbx_seq_one_letter_code
_entity_poly.pdbx_strand_id
1 'polypeptide(L)'
;MPGGHSRIGWHGQDYFYSGGYWYRPQGPRYVIVEPPRGIRVHELPSYSQEVWLGSTLFFVAAGTYYLYQPDTQDYVVSEPPQGAEPVYTPDAQPPQQASSYSYDPVAYPANGQSQEQQQQDMYDCHMYGVNQSGFDPQAATYAPSPQVIDVYRRAMGGCLAGRGYAVN
;
A
#
# COMPACT_ATOMS: atom_id res chain seq x y z
N MET A 1 -21.96 3.21 -22.34
CA MET A 1 -21.51 2.03 -21.56
C MET A 1 -20.15 2.38 -20.97
N PRO A 2 -19.98 2.64 -19.67
CA PRO A 2 -18.65 2.94 -19.14
C PRO A 2 -18.08 1.71 -18.41
N GLY A 3 -16.89 1.29 -18.84
CA GLY A 3 -16.13 0.18 -18.25
C GLY A 3 -15.19 -0.49 -19.27
N GLY A 4 -14.53 0.31 -20.11
CA GLY A 4 -13.53 -0.19 -21.06
C GLY A 4 -12.23 -0.52 -20.35
N HIS A 5 -11.77 -1.75 -20.44
CA HIS A 5 -10.39 -2.07 -20.08
C HIS A 5 -9.47 -1.44 -21.14
N SER A 6 -8.41 -0.77 -20.70
CA SER A 6 -7.42 -0.18 -21.62
C SER A 6 -6.23 -1.11 -21.76
N ARG A 7 -5.90 -1.50 -22.99
CA ARG A 7 -4.65 -2.23 -23.29
C ARG A 7 -3.53 -1.22 -23.49
N ILE A 8 -2.45 -1.39 -22.73
CA ILE A 8 -1.32 -0.48 -22.69
C ILE A 8 -0.05 -1.30 -22.92
N GLY A 9 0.64 -1.00 -24.02
CA GLY A 9 1.93 -1.62 -24.34
C GLY A 9 3.06 -0.91 -23.60
N TRP A 10 3.92 -1.68 -22.93
CA TRP A 10 5.07 -1.16 -22.19
C TRP A 10 6.28 -2.10 -22.36
N HIS A 11 7.36 -1.61 -22.97
CA HIS A 11 8.59 -2.38 -23.26
C HIS A 11 8.34 -3.79 -23.87
N GLY A 12 7.40 -3.89 -24.81
CA GLY A 12 7.07 -5.16 -25.48
C GLY A 12 6.19 -6.12 -24.67
N GLN A 13 5.71 -5.69 -23.51
CA GLN A 13 4.72 -6.40 -22.70
C GLN A 13 3.37 -5.70 -22.78
N ASP A 14 2.30 -6.48 -22.77
CA ASP A 14 0.93 -5.97 -22.69
C ASP A 14 0.46 -5.93 -21.25
N TYR A 15 0.01 -4.75 -20.84
CA TYR A 15 -0.69 -4.52 -19.59
C TYR A 15 -2.12 -4.11 -19.88
N PHE A 16 -3.01 -4.46 -18.98
CA PHE A 16 -4.42 -4.12 -19.07
C PHE A 16 -4.80 -3.36 -17.81
N TYR A 17 -5.44 -2.21 -17.99
CA TYR A 17 -5.89 -1.38 -16.88
C TYR A 17 -7.41 -1.40 -16.82
N SER A 18 -7.96 -1.71 -15.65
CA SER A 18 -9.40 -1.72 -15.43
C SER A 18 -9.73 -1.42 -13.98
N GLY A 19 -10.59 -0.43 -13.76
CA GLY A 19 -11.11 -0.11 -12.43
C GLY A 19 -10.04 0.24 -11.40
N GLY A 20 -8.88 0.78 -11.84
CA GLY A 20 -7.73 1.11 -10.99
C GLY A 20 -6.69 -0.01 -10.85
N TYR A 21 -7.01 -1.24 -11.23
CA TYR A 21 -6.09 -2.38 -11.13
C TYR A 21 -5.36 -2.60 -12.46
N TRP A 22 -4.12 -3.07 -12.34
CA TRP A 22 -3.29 -3.49 -13.46
C TRP A 22 -3.27 -4.99 -13.59
N TYR A 23 -3.40 -5.46 -14.81
CA TYR A 23 -3.45 -6.88 -15.14
C TYR A 23 -2.43 -7.22 -16.21
N ARG A 24 -1.94 -8.46 -16.15
CA ARG A 24 -1.09 -9.04 -17.20
C ARG A 24 -1.65 -10.39 -17.63
N PRO A 25 -1.60 -10.73 -18.94
CA PRO A 25 -1.96 -12.06 -19.40
C PRO A 25 -0.98 -13.10 -18.84
N GLN A 26 -1.53 -14.18 -18.28
CA GLN A 26 -0.82 -15.36 -17.83
C GLN A 26 -1.54 -16.59 -18.39
N GLY A 27 -1.12 -17.05 -19.57
CA GLY A 27 -1.83 -18.11 -20.30
C GLY A 27 -3.26 -17.66 -20.65
N PRO A 28 -4.31 -18.43 -20.29
CA PRO A 28 -5.69 -18.07 -20.60
C PRO A 28 -6.33 -17.06 -19.62
N ARG A 29 -5.62 -16.66 -18.55
CA ARG A 29 -6.15 -15.79 -17.48
C ARG A 29 -5.40 -14.47 -17.37
N TYR A 30 -6.00 -13.51 -16.69
CA TYR A 30 -5.37 -12.26 -16.29
C TYR A 30 -5.10 -12.28 -14.79
N VAL A 31 -3.91 -11.85 -14.38
CA VAL A 31 -3.54 -11.71 -12.97
C VAL A 31 -3.29 -10.25 -12.62
N ILE A 32 -3.69 -9.83 -11.42
CA ILE A 32 -3.38 -8.50 -10.91
C ILE A 32 -1.87 -8.42 -10.67
N VAL A 33 -1.25 -7.36 -11.16
CA VAL A 33 0.19 -7.11 -11.02
C VAL A 33 0.41 -5.68 -10.57
N GLU A 34 1.57 -5.46 -9.95
CA GLU A 34 2.04 -4.09 -9.74
C GLU A 34 2.48 -3.50 -11.09
N PRO A 35 2.01 -2.30 -11.46
CA PRO A 35 2.40 -1.68 -12.71
C PRO A 35 3.88 -1.28 -12.69
N PRO A 36 4.59 -1.41 -13.82
CA PRO A 36 5.93 -0.88 -13.93
C PRO A 36 5.90 0.65 -13.90
N ARG A 37 6.93 1.25 -13.28
CA ARG A 37 7.07 2.71 -13.27
C ARG A 37 7.14 3.27 -14.69
N GLY A 38 6.52 4.43 -14.89
CA GLY A 38 6.49 5.14 -16.16
C GLY A 38 5.36 4.70 -17.11
N ILE A 39 4.66 3.61 -16.81
CA ILE A 39 3.47 3.23 -17.59
C ILE A 39 2.36 4.27 -17.38
N ARG A 40 1.57 4.53 -18.42
CA ARG A 40 0.59 5.63 -18.42
C ARG A 40 -0.84 5.19 -18.71
N VAL A 41 -1.79 5.90 -18.14
CA VAL A 41 -3.23 5.75 -18.36
C VAL A 41 -3.86 7.12 -18.60
N HIS A 42 -4.90 7.17 -19.43
CA HIS A 42 -5.56 8.43 -19.75
C HIS A 42 -6.50 8.89 -18.63
N GLU A 43 -7.14 7.94 -17.93
CA GLU A 43 -8.14 8.22 -16.91
C GLU A 43 -7.93 7.35 -15.68
N LEU A 44 -8.17 7.94 -14.52
CA LEU A 44 -8.24 7.23 -13.25
C LEU A 44 -9.70 6.96 -12.89
N PRO A 45 -9.98 5.88 -12.12
CA PRO A 45 -11.33 5.61 -11.64
C PRO A 45 -11.81 6.73 -10.72
N SER A 46 -13.13 6.92 -10.64
CA SER A 46 -13.73 8.02 -9.87
C SER A 46 -13.44 8.01 -8.36
N TYR A 47 -12.97 6.88 -7.82
CA TYR A 47 -12.57 6.76 -6.42
C TYR A 47 -11.11 7.18 -6.17
N SER A 48 -10.36 7.58 -7.21
CA SER A 48 -8.96 7.99 -7.07
C SER A 48 -8.83 9.16 -6.11
N GLN A 49 -7.82 9.11 -5.25
CA GLN A 49 -7.58 10.11 -4.22
C GLN A 49 -6.43 11.03 -4.64
N GLU A 50 -6.58 12.33 -4.40
CA GLU A 50 -5.50 13.30 -4.52
C GLU A 50 -4.69 13.34 -3.24
N VAL A 51 -3.37 13.24 -3.37
CA VAL A 51 -2.45 13.12 -2.25
C VAL A 51 -1.28 14.06 -2.48
N TRP A 52 -1.08 14.99 -1.55
CA TRP A 52 0.10 15.85 -1.57
C TRP A 52 1.26 15.16 -0.86
N LEU A 53 2.35 14.94 -1.59
CA LEU A 53 3.62 14.42 -1.08
C LEU A 53 4.67 15.52 -1.22
N GLY A 54 4.93 16.21 -0.10
CA GLY A 54 5.73 17.44 -0.10
C GLY A 54 5.06 18.54 -0.94
N SER A 55 5.71 18.93 -2.04
CA SER A 55 5.20 19.94 -3.00
C SER A 55 4.59 19.35 -4.27
N THR A 56 4.49 18.02 -4.36
CA THR A 56 4.01 17.33 -5.57
C THR A 56 2.65 16.71 -5.31
N LEU A 57 1.70 16.98 -6.20
CA LEU A 57 0.38 16.34 -6.20
C LEU A 57 0.48 14.99 -6.90
N PHE A 58 0.14 13.94 -6.15
CA PHE A 58 -0.04 12.59 -6.65
C PHE A 58 -1.53 12.22 -6.68
N PHE A 59 -1.87 11.29 -7.55
CA PHE A 59 -3.16 10.63 -7.57
C PHE A 59 -2.96 9.17 -7.18
N VAL A 60 -3.83 8.63 -6.34
CA VAL A 60 -3.73 7.26 -5.84
C VAL A 60 -4.97 6.49 -6.24
N ALA A 61 -4.78 5.34 -6.91
CA ALA A 61 -5.85 4.41 -7.24
C ALA A 61 -5.37 2.97 -7.02
N ALA A 62 -6.15 2.18 -6.27
CA ALA A 62 -5.84 0.79 -5.94
C ALA A 62 -4.41 0.57 -5.41
N GLY A 63 -3.88 1.52 -4.63
CA GLY A 63 -2.53 1.46 -4.06
C GLY A 63 -1.39 1.85 -5.02
N THR A 64 -1.70 2.22 -6.26
CA THR A 64 -0.72 2.75 -7.23
C THR A 64 -0.70 4.27 -7.21
N TYR A 65 0.49 4.87 -7.23
CA TYR A 65 0.69 6.31 -7.31
C TYR A 65 0.87 6.77 -8.76
N TYR A 66 0.22 7.87 -9.10
CA TYR A 66 0.26 8.47 -10.43
C TYR A 66 0.60 9.95 -10.32
N LEU A 67 1.36 10.43 -11.30
CA LEU A 67 1.56 11.85 -11.54
C LEU A 67 0.78 12.25 -12.78
N TYR A 68 0.07 13.38 -12.70
CA TYR A 68 -0.59 13.95 -13.85
C TYR A 68 0.43 14.69 -14.72
N GLN A 69 0.52 14.32 -15.99
CA GLN A 69 1.38 14.95 -16.98
C GLN A 69 0.54 15.88 -17.86
N PRO A 70 0.61 17.21 -17.68
CA PRO A 70 -0.27 18.16 -18.37
C PRO A 70 -0.02 18.22 -19.88
N ASP A 71 1.19 17.95 -20.34
CA ASP A 71 1.55 18.00 -21.76
C ASP A 71 0.83 16.94 -22.60
N THR A 72 0.63 15.74 -22.03
CA THR A 72 -0.02 14.61 -22.71
C THR A 72 -1.40 14.29 -22.15
N GLN A 73 -1.81 14.98 -21.08
CA GLN A 73 -3.03 14.71 -20.32
C GLN A 73 -3.15 13.25 -19.87
N ASP A 74 -2.01 12.65 -19.49
CA ASP A 74 -1.93 11.28 -19.02
C ASP A 74 -1.54 11.23 -17.53
N TYR A 75 -1.95 10.16 -16.86
CA TYR A 75 -1.51 9.79 -15.52
C TYR A 75 -0.41 8.74 -15.63
N VAL A 76 0.79 9.07 -15.14
CA VAL A 76 1.98 8.21 -15.22
C VAL A 76 2.24 7.56 -13.88
N VAL A 77 2.38 6.24 -13.86
CA VAL A 77 2.76 5.49 -12.66
C VAL A 77 4.11 5.97 -12.19
N SER A 78 4.13 6.56 -11.00
CA SER A 78 5.34 6.96 -10.30
C SER A 78 5.45 6.13 -9.05
N GLU A 79 6.68 5.92 -8.58
CA GLU A 79 6.79 5.59 -7.18
C GLU A 79 6.58 6.84 -6.33
N PRO A 80 5.96 6.72 -5.17
CA PRO A 80 6.03 7.78 -4.18
C PRO A 80 7.52 7.98 -3.83
N PRO A 81 7.95 9.21 -3.50
CA PRO A 81 9.26 9.41 -2.92
C PRO A 81 9.40 8.47 -1.71
N GLN A 82 10.50 7.72 -1.63
CA GLN A 82 10.75 6.86 -0.48
C GLN A 82 10.77 7.75 0.77
N GLY A 83 9.79 7.57 1.65
CA GLY A 83 9.59 8.40 2.85
C GLY A 83 8.67 9.61 2.70
N ALA A 84 7.97 9.79 1.58
CA ALA A 84 6.94 10.84 1.50
C ALA A 84 5.60 10.36 2.07
N GLU A 85 5.25 11.02 3.16
CA GLU A 85 3.99 10.90 3.87
C GLU A 85 2.85 11.54 3.07
N PRO A 86 1.76 10.83 2.70
CA PRO A 86 0.54 11.47 2.20
C PRO A 86 0.01 12.52 3.19
N VAL A 87 0.09 13.80 2.81
CA VAL A 87 -0.59 14.90 3.52
C VAL A 87 -2.08 14.78 3.20
N TYR A 88 -2.83 14.15 4.11
CA TYR A 88 -4.26 13.88 3.98
C TYR A 88 -5.13 15.07 4.41
N THR A 89 -6.15 15.39 3.61
CA THR A 89 -7.28 16.25 4.00
C THR A 89 -8.34 15.47 4.79
N PRO A 90 -9.09 16.11 5.71
CA PRO A 90 -9.86 15.43 6.77
C PRO A 90 -11.05 14.54 6.35
N ASP A 91 -11.50 14.58 5.09
CA ASP A 91 -12.79 13.97 4.67
C ASP A 91 -12.66 12.69 3.81
N ALA A 92 -11.46 12.20 3.54
CA ALA A 92 -11.27 10.95 2.81
C ALA A 92 -11.01 9.79 3.78
N GLN A 93 -11.95 8.85 3.88
CA GLN A 93 -11.79 7.61 4.65
C GLN A 93 -10.45 6.93 4.31
N PRO A 94 -9.68 6.49 5.33
CA PRO A 94 -8.27 6.12 5.15
C PRO A 94 -8.14 4.78 4.42
N PRO A 95 -7.26 4.67 3.40
CA PRO A 95 -6.76 3.37 2.97
C PRO A 95 -5.97 2.80 4.15
N GLN A 96 -6.50 1.69 4.65
CA GLN A 96 -5.92 0.81 5.65
C GLN A 96 -4.42 0.65 5.33
N GLN A 97 -3.55 0.96 6.29
CA GLN A 97 -2.14 0.56 6.26
C GLN A 97 -2.14 -0.97 6.26
N ALA A 98 -2.24 -1.55 5.06
CA ALA A 98 -2.10 -2.97 4.84
C ALA A 98 -0.66 -3.28 5.19
N SER A 99 -0.51 -3.90 6.35
CA SER A 99 0.69 -4.54 6.82
C SER A 99 1.40 -5.24 5.65
N SER A 100 2.68 -4.92 5.46
CA SER A 100 3.53 -5.59 4.49
C SER A 100 3.78 -7.07 4.84
N TYR A 101 3.29 -7.54 5.99
CA TYR A 101 3.21 -8.95 6.38
C TYR A 101 1.79 -9.33 6.76
N SER A 102 1.25 -10.40 6.16
CA SER A 102 -0.15 -10.86 6.33
C SER A 102 -0.54 -11.20 7.78
N TYR A 103 0.42 -11.21 8.70
CA TYR A 103 0.24 -11.58 10.10
C TYR A 103 0.28 -10.39 11.06
N ASP A 104 0.69 -9.19 10.64
CA ASP A 104 0.73 -8.02 11.52
C ASP A 104 -0.68 -7.51 11.86
N PRO A 105 -0.87 -7.00 13.09
CA PRO A 105 -2.09 -6.33 13.47
C PRO A 105 -2.22 -4.99 12.73
N VAL A 106 -3.44 -4.60 12.41
CA VAL A 106 -3.70 -3.31 11.76
C VAL A 106 -3.72 -2.24 12.84
N ALA A 107 -2.84 -1.24 12.72
CA ALA A 107 -2.67 -0.18 13.70
C ALA A 107 -2.79 1.20 13.04
N TYR A 108 -3.44 2.14 13.73
CA TYR A 108 -3.65 3.51 13.26
C TYR A 108 -3.06 4.52 14.25
N PRO A 109 -2.39 5.58 13.79
CA PRO A 109 -1.91 6.63 14.67
C PRO A 109 -3.11 7.34 15.33
N ALA A 110 -3.13 7.41 16.66
CA ALA A 110 -4.20 8.08 17.41
C ALA A 110 -3.77 9.42 18.03
N ASN A 111 -2.46 9.71 18.05
CA ASN A 111 -1.90 10.85 18.79
C ASN A 111 -1.06 11.80 17.90
N GLY A 112 -1.28 11.79 16.58
CA GLY A 112 -0.56 12.66 15.65
C GLY A 112 0.91 12.26 15.45
N GLN A 113 1.25 10.97 15.54
CA GLN A 113 2.59 10.46 15.26
C GLN A 113 3.00 10.79 13.80
N SER A 114 4.21 11.33 13.57
CA SER A 114 4.79 11.49 12.23
C SER A 114 5.05 10.12 11.60
N GLN A 115 5.08 9.95 10.28
CA GLN A 115 5.37 8.62 9.73
C GLN A 115 6.81 8.15 9.95
N GLU A 116 7.79 9.03 10.17
CA GLU A 116 9.10 8.59 10.68
C GLU A 116 8.94 7.87 12.03
N GLN A 117 8.14 8.44 12.94
CA GLN A 117 7.79 7.81 14.21
C GLN A 117 6.98 6.52 13.99
N GLN A 118 6.02 6.52 13.06
CA GLN A 118 5.23 5.32 12.74
C GLN A 118 6.08 4.20 12.17
N GLN A 119 7.01 4.48 11.27
CA GLN A 119 7.92 3.48 10.71
C GLN A 119 8.83 2.90 11.80
N GLN A 120 9.39 3.76 12.66
CA GLN A 120 10.22 3.32 13.77
C GLN A 120 9.43 2.50 14.78
N ASP A 121 8.21 2.93 15.12
CA ASP A 121 7.32 2.22 16.04
C ASP A 121 6.88 0.88 15.46
N MET A 122 6.54 0.82 14.18
CA MET A 122 6.17 -0.41 13.49
C MET A 122 7.35 -1.40 13.48
N TYR A 123 8.56 -0.93 13.17
CA TYR A 123 9.77 -1.75 13.17
C TYR A 123 10.12 -2.26 14.56
N ASP A 124 10.14 -1.39 15.57
CA ASP A 124 10.43 -1.77 16.95
C ASP A 124 9.41 -2.77 17.48
N CYS A 125 8.12 -2.52 17.25
CA CYS A 125 7.04 -3.38 17.72
C CYS A 125 6.97 -4.70 16.94
N HIS A 126 7.35 -4.71 15.66
CA HIS A 126 7.59 -5.94 14.89
C HIS A 126 8.70 -6.76 15.57
N MET A 127 9.87 -6.17 15.84
CA MET A 127 10.98 -6.86 16.51
C MET A 127 10.59 -7.37 17.90
N TYR A 128 9.79 -6.61 18.64
CA TYR A 128 9.21 -7.05 19.90
C TYR A 128 8.29 -8.27 19.71
N GLY A 129 7.41 -8.24 18.70
CA GLY A 129 6.55 -9.36 18.32
C GLY A 129 7.34 -10.63 17.96
N VAL A 130 8.42 -10.49 17.17
CA VAL A 130 9.33 -11.59 16.84
C VAL A 130 9.98 -12.15 18.11
N ASN A 131 10.47 -11.29 19.00
CA ASN A 131 11.11 -11.72 20.24
C ASN A 131 10.15 -12.43 21.22
N GLN A 132 8.88 -12.01 21.27
CA GLN A 132 7.87 -12.65 22.13
C GLN A 132 7.35 -13.99 21.56
N SER A 133 7.22 -14.09 20.24
CA SER A 133 6.62 -15.26 19.58
C SER A 133 7.65 -16.29 19.08
N GLY A 134 8.92 -15.89 18.92
CA GLY A 134 9.94 -16.68 18.24
C GLY A 134 9.68 -16.86 16.74
N PHE A 135 8.77 -16.06 16.16
CA PHE A 135 8.33 -16.15 14.78
C PHE A 135 8.57 -14.83 14.04
N ASP A 136 9.24 -14.94 12.89
CA ASP A 136 9.48 -13.83 11.97
C ASP A 136 8.64 -14.05 10.69
N PRO A 137 7.60 -13.22 10.45
CA PRO A 137 6.76 -13.34 9.26
C PRO A 137 7.50 -12.98 7.96
N GLN A 138 8.61 -12.23 8.03
CA GLN A 138 9.46 -11.92 6.87
C GLN A 138 10.27 -13.12 6.40
N ALA A 139 10.70 -13.95 7.35
CA ALA A 139 11.52 -15.13 7.10
C ALA A 139 10.69 -16.43 6.97
N ALA A 140 9.38 -16.35 7.17
CA ALA A 140 8.48 -17.50 7.17
C ALA A 140 8.37 -18.14 5.78
N THR A 141 8.83 -19.38 5.65
CA THR A 141 8.68 -20.20 4.42
C THR A 141 7.50 -21.16 4.50
N TYR A 142 6.89 -21.30 5.67
CA TYR A 142 5.71 -22.13 5.94
C TYR A 142 4.78 -21.43 6.94
N ALA A 143 3.51 -21.82 6.93
CA ALA A 143 2.52 -21.26 7.85
C ALA A 143 2.80 -21.73 9.30
N PRO A 144 3.02 -20.81 10.25
CA PRO A 144 3.23 -21.16 11.66
C PRO A 144 1.91 -21.65 12.31
N SER A 145 2.00 -22.14 13.55
CA SER A 145 0.80 -22.53 14.30
C SER A 145 -0.05 -21.30 14.66
N PRO A 146 -1.38 -21.44 14.79
CA PRO A 146 -2.26 -20.33 15.17
C PRO A 146 -1.87 -19.67 16.49
N GLN A 147 -1.33 -20.44 17.44
CA GLN A 147 -0.87 -19.93 18.73
C GLN A 147 0.30 -18.98 18.59
N VAL A 148 1.25 -19.28 17.69
CA VAL A 148 2.43 -18.43 17.44
C VAL A 148 2.02 -17.11 16.77
N ILE A 149 1.10 -17.16 15.80
CA ILE A 149 0.53 -15.96 15.15
C ILE A 149 -0.17 -15.07 16.18
N ASP A 150 -0.95 -15.68 17.07
CA ASP A 150 -1.71 -14.96 18.08
C ASP A 150 -0.81 -14.30 19.13
N VAL A 151 0.26 -14.97 19.58
CA VAL A 151 1.29 -14.38 20.45
C VAL A 151 1.98 -13.19 19.75
N TYR A 152 2.36 -13.36 18.48
CA TYR A 152 2.98 -12.31 17.68
C TYR A 152 2.08 -11.07 17.57
N ARG A 153 0.81 -11.26 17.18
CA ARG A 153 -0.18 -10.18 17.02
C ARG A 153 -0.45 -9.44 18.32
N ARG A 154 -0.62 -10.17 19.43
CA ARG A 154 -0.85 -9.56 20.74
C ARG A 154 0.37 -8.77 21.23
N ALA A 155 1.57 -9.29 21.02
CA ALA A 155 2.80 -8.59 21.39
C ALA A 155 3.02 -7.31 20.59
N MET A 156 2.92 -7.40 19.25
CA MET A 156 3.06 -6.24 18.37
C MET A 156 1.95 -5.21 18.61
N GLY A 157 0.69 -5.67 18.70
CA GLY A 157 -0.46 -4.81 18.96
C GLY A 157 -0.40 -4.13 20.32
N GLY A 158 0.04 -4.84 21.37
CA GLY A 158 0.23 -4.24 22.70
C GLY A 158 1.35 -3.19 22.72
N CYS A 159 2.44 -3.44 22.00
CA CYS A 159 3.53 -2.46 21.85
C CYS A 159 3.04 -1.20 21.15
N LEU A 160 2.32 -1.34 20.02
CA LEU A 160 1.75 -0.22 19.27
C LEU A 160 0.70 0.52 20.11
N ALA A 161 -0.19 -0.20 20.81
CA ALA A 161 -1.16 0.42 21.72
C ALA A 161 -0.49 1.26 22.82
N GLY A 162 0.60 0.76 23.40
CA GLY A 162 1.41 1.49 24.39
C GLY A 162 2.07 2.76 23.84
N ARG A 163 2.30 2.82 22.52
CA ARG A 163 2.83 3.99 21.80
C ARG A 163 1.74 4.91 21.23
N GLY A 164 0.48 4.65 21.60
CA GLY A 164 -0.65 5.50 21.24
C GLY A 164 -1.24 5.22 19.86
N TYR A 165 -1.14 3.98 19.38
CA TYR A 165 -1.82 3.53 18.18
C TYR A 165 -3.12 2.83 18.55
N ALA A 166 -4.16 3.04 17.75
CA ALA A 166 -5.39 2.27 17.81
C ALA A 166 -5.22 0.98 17.00
N VAL A 167 -5.28 -0.18 17.65
CA VAL A 167 -5.04 -1.49 17.03
C VAL A 167 -6.36 -2.27 16.94
N ASN A 168 -6.67 -2.85 15.77
CA ASN A 168 -7.84 -3.71 15.51
C ASN A 168 -7.46 -5.12 15.05
#